data_AF-A0A061EZ99-F1
#
_entry.id   AF-A0A061EZ99-F1
#
_cell.length_a   1.000
_cell.length_b   1.000
_cell.length_c   1.000
_cell.angle_alpha   90.00
_cell.angle_beta   90.00
_cell.angle_gamma   90.00
#
_symmetry.space_group_name_H-M   'P 1'
#
loop_
_entity.id
_entity.type
_entity.pdbx_description
1 polymer ?
#
loop_
_entity_poly.entity_id
_entity_poly.type
_entity_poly.pdbx_seq_one_letter_code
_entity_poly.pdbx_strand_id
1 'polypeptide(L)' 'MLSLFLAHVAAGPAGYKREVLVGWQNPPQGWVEVNSDGALRRGTNLAAAGGALHGYKGYWLSGFAAKLGRC' A
#
# COMPACT_ATOMS: atom_id res chain seq x y z
N MET A 1 -3.92 -6.13 14.03
CA MET A 1 -3.29 -5.90 12.72
C MET A 1 -3.09 -4.39 12.59
N LEU A 2 -1.95 -3.87 13.04
CA LEU A 2 -1.67 -2.43 12.97
C LEU A 2 -1.39 -2.08 11.50
N SER A 3 -2.36 -1.47 10.83
CA SER A 3 -2.15 -0.83 9.53
C SER A 3 -1.62 0.58 9.78
N LEU A 4 -0.33 0.79 9.53
CA LEU A 4 0.28 2.11 9.47
C LEU A 4 0.81 2.27 8.05
N PHE A 5 0.16 3.10 7.22
CA PHE A 5 0.66 3.43 5.89
C PHE A 5 0.65 4.94 5.68
N LEU A 6 1.83 5.47 5.33
CA LEU A 6 2.01 6.84 4.83
C LEU A 6 1.59 6.90 3.36
N ALA A 7 0.77 7.88 2.98
CA ALA A 7 0.51 8.25 1.59
C ALA A 7 1.12 9.63 1.27
N HIS A 8 1.71 9.76 0.06
CA HIS A 8 2.40 10.97 -0.42
C HIS A 8 1.43 11.99 -1.02
N VAL A 9 1.65 13.28 -0.73
CA VAL A 9 1.06 14.45 -1.40
C VAL A 9 2.07 15.01 -2.41
N ALA A 10 1.57 15.43 -3.58
CA ALA A 10 2.31 15.84 -4.78
C ALA A 10 3.55 16.72 -4.53
N ALA A 11 4.59 16.46 -5.34
CA ALA A 11 5.90 17.12 -5.26
C ALA A 11 5.84 18.63 -5.56
N GLY A 12 6.22 19.44 -4.58
CA GLY A 12 6.61 20.84 -4.78
C GLY A 12 8.09 20.96 -5.19
N PRO A 13 8.52 22.12 -5.72
CA PRO A 13 9.88 22.30 -6.22
C PRO A 13 10.89 22.21 -5.07
N ALA A 14 11.92 21.38 -5.25
CA ALA A 14 12.98 21.03 -4.30
C ALA A 14 12.56 20.24 -3.04
N GLY A 15 12.19 18.96 -3.23
CA GLY A 15 12.91 17.81 -2.67
C GLY A 15 13.05 17.60 -1.15
N TYR A 16 12.32 18.29 -0.28
CA TYR A 16 12.34 17.97 1.16
C TYR A 16 11.39 16.80 1.48
N LYS A 17 11.96 15.64 1.87
CA LYS A 17 11.19 14.51 2.39
C LYS A 17 10.75 14.83 3.83
N ARG A 18 9.44 14.92 4.05
CA ARG A 18 8.85 15.09 5.37
C ARG A 18 8.03 13.86 5.75
N GLU A 19 8.16 13.43 7.00
CA GLU A 19 7.23 12.49 7.59
C GLU A 19 6.07 13.29 8.19
N VAL A 20 4.85 12.87 7.87
CA VAL A 20 3.62 13.48 8.39
C VAL A 20 2.73 12.37 8.91
N LEU A 21 2.05 12.63 10.03
CA LEU A 21 1.00 11.74 10.52
C LEU A 21 -0.24 11.93 9.65
N VAL A 22 -0.64 10.86 8.98
CA VAL A 22 -1.87 10.82 8.18
C VAL A 22 -2.88 9.97 8.92
N GLY A 23 -4.00 10.59 9.31
CA GLY A 23 -5.13 9.86 9.86
C GLY A 23 -5.88 9.15 8.74
N TRP A 24 -6.14 7.86 8.92
CA TRP A 24 -6.93 7.10 7.96
C TRP A 24 -8.39 7.57 8.01
N GLN A 25 -8.97 7.82 6.83
CA GLN A 25 -10.40 8.04 6.66
C GLN A 25 -10.91 7.05 5.63
N ASN A 26 -12.13 6.55 5.87
CA ASN A 26 -12.85 5.75 4.89
C ASN A 26 -12.87 6.47 3.52
N PRO A 27 -12.62 5.77 2.41
CA PRO A 27 -12.70 6.40 1.11
C PRO A 27 -14.16 6.70 0.75
N PRO A 28 -14.43 7.54 -0.26
CA PRO A 28 -15.80 7.87 -0.66
C PRO A 28 -16.63 6.64 -1.04
N GLN A 29 -17.95 6.75 -0.94
CA GLN A 29 -18.84 5.64 -1.31
C GLN A 29 -18.59 5.17 -2.75
N GLY A 30 -18.53 3.85 -2.94
CA GLY A 30 -18.23 3.23 -4.23
C GLY A 30 -16.74 3.02 -4.51
N TRP A 31 -15.85 3.51 -3.64
CA TRP A 31 -14.41 3.30 -3.76
C TRP A 31 -13.95 2.04 -3.02
N VAL A 32 -12.79 1.55 -3.46
CA VAL A 32 -12.04 0.46 -2.84
C VAL A 32 -10.68 1.00 -2.42
N GLU A 33 -10.34 0.83 -1.15
CA GLU A 33 -8.99 1.03 -0.64
C GLU A 33 -8.13 -0.18 -0.99
N VAL A 34 -6.90 0.05 -1.44
CA VAL A 34 -5.92 -1.01 -1.72
C VAL A 34 -4.64 -0.72 -0.95
N ASN A 35 -4.26 -1.65 -0.05
CA ASN A 35 -2.95 -1.67 0.58
C ASN A 35 -2.08 -2.69 -0.16
N SER A 36 -0.89 -2.31 -0.59
CA SER A 36 0.06 -3.19 -1.28
C SER A 36 1.41 -3.20 -0.58
N ASP A 37 2.04 -4.37 -0.50
CA ASP A 37 3.39 -4.54 0.01
C ASP A 37 4.22 -5.44 -0.92
N GLY A 38 5.54 -5.31 -0.85
CA GLY A 38 6.50 -6.06 -1.65
C GLY A 38 7.47 -6.86 -0.78
N ALA A 39 7.81 -8.07 -1.23
CA ALA A 39 8.80 -8.93 -0.57
C ALA A 39 9.90 -9.34 -1.55
N LEU A 40 11.16 -9.29 -1.10
CA LEU A 40 12.33 -9.74 -1.86
C LEU A 40 13.12 -10.80 -1.08
N ARG A 41 13.25 -12.00 -1.66
CA ARG A 41 14.06 -13.07 -1.09
C ARG A 41 15.49 -13.00 -1.60
N ARG A 42 16.37 -12.36 -0.81
CA ARG A 42 17.79 -12.09 -1.14
C ARG A 42 18.56 -13.30 -1.71
N GLY A 43 18.42 -14.49 -1.12
CA GLY A 43 19.17 -15.68 -1.58
C GLY A 43 18.78 -16.21 -2.97
N THR A 44 17.62 -15.80 -3.51
CA THR A 44 17.11 -16.27 -4.82
C THR A 44 16.83 -15.13 -5.79
N ASN A 45 17.02 -13.88 -5.34
CA ASN A 45 16.52 -12.66 -5.96
C ASN A 45 15.05 -12.70 -6.38
N LEU A 46 14.23 -13.56 -5.79
CA LEU A 46 12.81 -13.65 -6.12
C LEU A 46 12.02 -12.55 -5.43
N ALA A 47 11.27 -11.79 -6.22
CA ALA A 47 10.34 -10.79 -5.78
C ALA A 47 8.89 -11.28 -5.88
N ALA A 48 8.10 -10.85 -4.90
CA ALA A 48 6.67 -11.00 -4.86
C ALA A 48 6.03 -9.70 -4.37
N ALA A 49 4.76 -9.51 -4.69
CA ALA A 49 3.92 -8.49 -4.11
C ALA A 49 2.65 -9.11 -3.55
N GLY A 50 2.03 -8.44 -2.59
CA GLY A 50 0.73 -8.80 -2.09
C GLY A 50 -0.06 -7.56 -1.71
N GLY A 51 -1.33 -7.75 -1.42
CA GLY A 51 -2.17 -6.66 -0.96
C GLY A 51 -3.54 -7.06 -0.50
N ALA A 52 -4.22 -6.08 0.09
CA ALA A 52 -5.53 -6.17 0.70
C ALA A 52 -6.44 -5.11 0.11
N LEU A 53 -7.68 -5.49 -0.19
CA LEU A 53 -8.72 -4.61 -0.69
C LEU A 53 -9.81 -4.46 0.38
N HIS A 54 -10.12 -3.22 0.74
CA HIS A 54 -11.24 -2.89 1.62
C HIS A 54 -12.24 -2.00 0.89
N GLY A 55 -13.53 -2.20 1.13
CA GLY A 55 -14.56 -1.33 0.60
C GLY A 55 -14.60 0.01 1.32
N TYR A 56 -15.41 0.95 0.82
CA TYR A 56 -15.59 2.27 1.45
C TYR A 56 -16.04 2.27 2.91
N LYS A 57 -16.58 1.16 3.42
CA LYS A 57 -16.91 0.99 4.85
C LYS A 57 -15.75 0.41 5.69
N GLY A 58 -14.59 0.16 5.09
CA GLY A 58 -13.44 -0.48 5.72
C GLY A 58 -13.56 -2.01 5.83
N TYR A 59 -14.60 -2.62 5.26
CA TYR A 59 -14.76 -4.06 5.26
C TYR A 59 -13.81 -4.72 4.26
N TRP A 60 -13.22 -5.84 4.66
CA TRP A 60 -12.46 -6.71 3.77
C TRP A 60 -13.31 -7.13 2.58
N LEU A 61 -12.77 -6.95 1.38
CA LEU A 61 -13.35 -7.44 0.13
C LEU A 61 -12.57 -8.62 -0.41
N SER A 62 -11.25 -8.47 -0.57
CA SER A 62 -10.38 -9.49 -1.14
C SER A 62 -8.91 -9.18 -0.87
N GLY A 63 -8.02 -10.13 -1.21
CA GLY A 63 -6.59 -9.94 -1.20
C GLY A 63 -5.95 -10.54 -2.45
N PHE A 64 -4.72 -10.14 -2.73
CA PHE A 64 -3.94 -10.70 -3.84
C PHE A 64 -2.52 -11.04 -3.43
N ALA A 65 -1.94 -11.98 -4.15
CA ALA A 65 -0.51 -12.29 -4.13
C ALA A 65 -0.03 -12.46 -5.56
N ALA A 66 1.10 -11.85 -5.91
CA ALA A 66 1.67 -11.84 -7.24
C ALA A 66 3.15 -12.23 -7.17
N LYS A 67 3.54 -13.22 -7.97
CA LYS A 67 4.95 -13.54 -8.22
C LYS A 67 5.47 -12.58 -9.29
N LEU A 68 6.42 -11.73 -8.94
CA LEU A 68 6.95 -10.70 -9.86
C LEU A 68 8.16 -11.21 -10.66
N GLY A 69 8.85 -12.24 -10.17
CA GLY A 69 10.00 -12.83 -10.86
C GLY A 69 11.29 -12.53 -10.12
N ARG A 70 12.40 -12.38 -10.86
CA ARG A 70 13.69 -12.02 -10.28
C ARG A 70 13.97 -10.53 -10.44
N CYS A 71 14.57 -9.90 -9.42
CA CYS A 71 15.09 -8.53 -9.47
C CYS A 71 16.59 -8.50 -9.75
#